data_AF-A0A847P1Q4-F1
#
_entry.id   AF-A0A847P1Q4-F1
#
_cell.length_a   1.000
_cell.length_b   1.000
_cell.length_c   1.000
_cell.angle_alpha   90.00
_cell.angle_beta   90.00
_cell.angle_gamma   90.00
#
_symmetry.space_group_name_H-M   'P 1'
#
loop_
_entity.id
_entity.type
_entity.pdbx_description
1 polymer ?
#
loop_
_entity_poly.entity_id
_entity_poly.type
_entity_poly.pdbx_seq_one_letter_code
_entity_poly.pdbx_strand_id
1 'polypeptide(L)'
;MNMVLMSWNESPVKQAIISFVEKVTSSGSSDYVPPAMRVAVFDNDGTLWPENPWPFQVDYTLFKLKSIIQEKPALRNDPMVKAALEGNFGKLLEGPHHNGLLHVLVLTHTDMTIEEFSDSVEKWFDSSQHPRFKRPFSQVTYQPMQEVL
;
A
#
# COMPACT_ATOMS: atom_id res chain seq x y z
N MET A 1 12.75 31.87 2.08
CA MET A 1 13.20 30.46 2.17
C MET A 1 12.35 29.66 1.21
N ASN A 2 12.94 29.02 0.20
CA ASN A 2 12.19 28.10 -0.66
C ASN A 2 11.78 26.89 0.18
N MET A 3 10.46 26.72 0.36
CA MET A 3 9.84 25.67 1.18
C MET A 3 9.73 24.36 0.39
N VAL A 4 10.86 23.77 0.01
CA VAL A 4 10.91 22.56 -0.83
C VAL A 4 11.38 21.38 0.02
N LEU A 5 10.63 20.27 -0.02
CA LEU A 5 10.93 19.02 0.70
C LEU A 5 11.14 19.24 2.21
N MET A 6 10.17 19.86 2.88
CA MET A 6 10.27 20.30 4.28
C MET A 6 10.40 19.15 5.28
N SER A 7 9.86 17.98 4.95
CA SER A 7 9.93 16.80 5.81
C SER A 7 11.19 15.96 5.58
N TRP A 8 12.01 16.31 4.59
CA TRP A 8 13.29 15.66 4.33
C TRP A 8 14.39 16.27 5.18
N ASN A 9 15.11 15.39 5.89
CA ASN A 9 16.35 15.76 6.57
C ASN A 9 17.36 16.32 5.57
N GLU A 10 18.14 17.31 6.01
CA GLU A 10 19.28 17.83 5.25
C GLU A 10 20.30 16.70 5.03
N SER A 11 20.33 16.20 3.80
CA SER A 11 21.07 14.99 3.42
C SER A 11 21.47 15.03 1.95
N PRO A 12 22.49 14.25 1.54
CA PRO A 12 22.87 14.13 0.14
C PRO A 12 21.70 13.68 -0.76
N VAL A 13 20.77 12.89 -0.23
CA VAL A 13 19.58 12.42 -0.99
C VAL A 13 18.64 13.57 -1.31
N LYS A 14 18.28 14.41 -0.32
CA LYS A 14 17.44 15.61 -0.54
C LYS A 14 18.07 16.54 -1.59
N GLN A 15 19.38 16.78 -1.47
CA GLN A 15 20.12 17.62 -2.41
C GLN A 15 20.13 17.03 -3.81
N ALA A 16 20.32 15.71 -3.94
CA ALA A 16 20.30 15.03 -5.24
C ALA A 16 18.93 15.13 -5.92
N ILE A 17 17.82 14.98 -5.19
CA ILE A 17 16.47 15.13 -5.72
C ILE A 17 16.27 16.55 -6.27
N ILE A 18 16.54 17.57 -5.45
CA ILE A 18 16.38 18.98 -5.85
C ILE A 18 17.26 19.30 -7.06
N SER A 19 18.53 18.92 -7.01
CA SER A 19 19.48 19.17 -8.09
C SER A 19 19.05 18.48 -9.39
N PHE A 20 18.56 17.24 -9.32
CA PHE A 20 18.05 16.52 -10.49
C PHE A 20 16.86 17.24 -11.11
N VAL A 21 15.87 17.63 -10.30
CA VAL A 21 14.68 18.37 -10.78
C VAL A 21 15.09 19.69 -11.42
N GLU A 22 15.97 20.48 -10.78
CA GLU A 22 16.47 21.74 -11.35
C GLU A 22 17.18 21.51 -12.69
N LYS A 23 18.04 20.49 -12.77
CA LYS A 23 18.80 20.14 -13.96
C LYS A 23 17.90 19.78 -15.14
N VAL A 24 16.86 18.97 -14.92
CA VAL A 24 15.97 18.52 -16.01
C VAL A 24 14.86 19.52 -16.36
N THR A 25 14.63 20.53 -15.52
CA THR A 25 13.56 21.52 -15.74
C THR A 25 14.06 22.86 -16.28
N SER A 26 15.36 23.17 -16.13
CA SER A 26 15.97 24.42 -16.60
C SER A 26 16.17 24.45 -18.12
N SER A 27 15.54 25.40 -18.82
CA SER A 27 15.51 25.46 -20.30
C SER A 27 16.87 25.59 -20.99
N GLY A 28 17.89 26.07 -20.28
CA GLY A 28 19.28 26.16 -20.78
C GLY A 28 20.17 24.98 -20.40
N SER A 29 19.65 24.00 -19.66
CA SER A 29 20.40 22.82 -19.23
C SER A 29 20.63 21.85 -20.39
N SER A 30 21.82 21.25 -20.46
CA SER A 30 22.11 20.14 -21.37
C SER A 30 21.22 18.91 -21.15
N ASP A 31 20.65 18.80 -19.95
CA ASP A 31 19.80 17.68 -19.53
C ASP A 31 18.33 18.07 -19.47
N TYR A 32 17.94 19.20 -20.07
CA TYR A 32 16.55 19.63 -20.11
C TYR A 32 15.65 18.54 -20.69
N VAL A 33 14.60 18.20 -19.95
CA VAL A 33 13.56 17.28 -20.37
C VAL A 33 12.28 18.09 -20.63
N PRO A 34 11.66 17.99 -21.83
CA PRO A 34 10.38 18.63 -22.10
C PRO A 34 9.30 18.19 -21.10
N PRO A 35 8.38 19.07 -20.67
CA PRO A 35 7.37 18.74 -19.65
C PRO A 35 6.62 17.43 -19.90
N ALA A 36 6.25 17.15 -21.16
CA ALA A 36 5.52 15.93 -21.54
C ALA A 36 6.30 14.62 -21.31
N MET A 37 7.63 14.70 -21.13
CA MET A 37 8.51 13.54 -20.92
C MET A 37 8.97 13.41 -19.45
N ARG A 38 8.51 14.29 -18.55
CA ARG A 38 8.89 14.28 -17.13
C ARG A 38 7.99 13.31 -16.37
N VAL A 39 8.24 12.01 -16.55
CA VAL A 39 7.52 10.94 -15.87
C VAL A 39 8.35 10.44 -14.70
N ALA A 40 7.80 10.52 -13.49
CA ALA A 40 8.32 9.88 -12.29
C ALA A 40 7.43 8.69 -11.91
N VAL A 41 8.05 7.60 -11.46
CA VAL A 41 7.33 6.39 -11.03
C VAL A 41 7.68 6.10 -9.57
N PHE A 42 6.67 5.76 -8.79
CA PHE A 42 6.80 5.44 -7.38
C PHE A 42 6.16 4.08 -7.14
N ASP A 43 6.87 3.23 -6.40
CA ASP A 43 6.24 2.10 -5.74
C ASP A 43 5.36 2.62 -4.58
N ASN A 44 4.46 1.79 -4.04
CA ASN A 44 3.50 2.19 -3.02
C ASN A 44 3.81 1.57 -1.65
N ASP A 45 3.76 0.24 -1.55
CA ASP A 45 4.07 -0.50 -0.33
C ASP A 45 5.56 -0.32 0.04
N GLY A 46 5.83 0.05 1.30
CA GLY A 46 7.19 0.34 1.77
C GLY A 46 7.79 1.66 1.25
N THR A 47 7.16 2.31 0.26
CA THR A 47 7.64 3.53 -0.40
C THR A 47 6.78 4.75 -0.09
N LEU A 48 5.47 4.73 -0.32
CA LEU A 48 4.55 5.83 0.01
C LEU A 48 3.88 5.63 1.37
N TRP A 49 3.72 4.38 1.79
CA TRP A 49 3.16 4.00 3.10
C TRP A 49 3.85 2.75 3.70
N PRO A 50 3.63 2.42 4.98
CA PRO A 50 4.24 1.26 5.62
C PRO A 50 3.69 -0.08 5.12
N GLU A 51 4.58 -1.07 5.03
CA GLU A 51 4.26 -2.46 4.66
C GLU A 51 4.64 -3.49 5.73
N ASN A 52 5.06 -3.05 6.92
CA ASN A 52 5.47 -3.94 8.00
C ASN A 52 4.41 -3.95 9.12
N PRO A 53 4.00 -5.13 9.63
CA PRO A 53 4.52 -6.48 9.32
C PRO A 53 4.04 -7.08 7.98
N TRP A 54 3.06 -6.47 7.34
CA TRP A 54 2.57 -6.83 6.00
C TRP A 54 1.92 -5.62 5.30
N PRO A 55 1.72 -5.67 3.97
CA PRO A 55 1.04 -4.62 3.21
C PRO A 55 -0.42 -4.41 3.66
N PHE A 56 -0.95 -3.21 3.44
CA PHE A 56 -2.33 -2.85 3.77
C PHE A 56 -3.37 -3.77 3.09
N GLN A 57 -3.03 -4.33 1.92
CA GLN A 57 -3.89 -5.30 1.23
C GLN A 57 -4.17 -6.55 2.07
N VAL A 58 -3.23 -6.97 2.92
CA VAL A 58 -3.43 -8.11 3.83
C VAL A 58 -4.42 -7.74 4.94
N ASP A 59 -4.35 -6.53 5.49
CA ASP A 59 -5.35 -6.07 6.47
C ASP A 59 -6.75 -5.97 5.85
N TYR A 60 -6.86 -5.45 4.62
CA TYR A 60 -8.11 -5.45 3.87
C TYR A 60 -8.65 -6.87 3.60
N THR A 61 -7.76 -7.79 3.23
CA THR A 61 -8.08 -9.22 3.03
C THR A 61 -8.73 -9.80 4.29
N LEU A 62 -8.14 -9.57 5.46
CA LEU A 62 -8.70 -10.05 6.74
C LEU A 62 -10.03 -9.37 7.09
N PHE A 63 -10.18 -8.09 6.77
CA PHE A 63 -11.46 -7.38 6.93
C PHE A 63 -12.55 -8.03 6.07
N LYS A 64 -12.29 -8.22 4.77
CA LYS A 64 -13.26 -8.81 3.82
C LYS A 64 -13.58 -10.25 4.15
N LEU A 65 -12.57 -11.03 4.56
CA LEU A 65 -12.73 -12.43 4.94
C LEU A 65 -13.77 -12.62 6.06
N LYS A 66 -13.84 -11.70 7.03
CA LYS A 66 -14.84 -11.74 8.11
C LYS A 66 -16.26 -11.67 7.57
N SER A 67 -16.54 -10.80 6.60
CA SER A 67 -17.86 -10.70 5.95
C SER A 67 -18.19 -11.95 5.15
N ILE A 68 -17.24 -12.44 4.35
CA ILE A 68 -17.42 -13.64 3.53
C ILE A 68 -17.74 -14.87 4.38
N ILE A 69 -17.13 -15.01 5.55
CA ILE A 69 -17.39 -16.11 6.48
C ILE A 69 -18.78 -16.02 7.13
N GLN A 70 -19.35 -14.83 7.26
CA GLN A 70 -20.73 -14.67 7.73
C GLN A 70 -21.71 -15.20 6.67
N GLU A 71 -21.43 -14.95 5.40
CA GLU A 71 -22.26 -15.41 4.27
C GLU A 71 -22.02 -16.89 3.92
N LYS A 72 -20.77 -17.37 4.05
CA LYS A 72 -20.34 -18.74 3.72
C LYS A 72 -19.66 -19.40 4.94
N PRO A 73 -20.41 -19.79 6.00
CA PRO A 73 -19.84 -20.32 7.24
C PRO A 73 -18.95 -21.56 7.08
N ALA A 74 -19.19 -22.37 6.04
CA ALA A 74 -18.42 -23.57 5.75
C ALA A 74 -16.92 -23.27 5.48
N LEU A 75 -16.58 -22.05 5.05
CA LEU A 75 -15.18 -21.64 4.84
C LEU A 75 -14.35 -21.65 6.13
N ARG A 76 -14.96 -21.65 7.32
CA ARG A 76 -14.22 -21.82 8.58
C ARG A 76 -13.50 -23.17 8.69
N ASN A 77 -13.90 -24.17 7.89
CA ASN A 77 -13.24 -25.47 7.84
C ASN A 77 -12.01 -25.47 6.91
N ASP A 78 -11.81 -24.43 6.10
CA ASP A 78 -10.63 -24.30 5.26
C ASP A 78 -9.39 -24.00 6.14
N PRO A 79 -8.30 -24.77 6.00
CA PRO A 79 -7.14 -24.66 6.88
C PRO A 79 -6.36 -23.35 6.73
N MET A 80 -6.44 -22.65 5.59
CA MET A 80 -5.80 -21.36 5.34
C MET A 80 -6.71 -20.22 5.79
N VAL A 81 -8.02 -20.32 5.58
CA VAL A 81 -8.99 -19.38 6.17
C VAL A 81 -8.87 -19.37 7.70
N LYS A 82 -8.81 -20.56 8.32
CA LYS A 82 -8.58 -20.67 9.77
C LYS A 82 -7.26 -20.01 10.20
N ALA A 83 -6.18 -20.26 9.46
CA ALA A 83 -4.87 -19.65 9.74
C ALA A 83 -4.93 -18.11 9.67
N ALA A 84 -5.61 -17.56 8.66
CA ALA A 84 -5.79 -16.13 8.51
C ALA A 84 -6.58 -15.50 9.66
N LEU A 85 -7.67 -16.14 10.11
CA LEU A 85 -8.45 -15.67 11.25
C LEU A 85 -7.69 -15.72 12.58
N GLU A 86 -6.81 -16.70 12.73
CA GLU A 86 -5.95 -16.86 13.91
C GLU A 86 -4.69 -15.96 13.86
N GLY A 87 -4.47 -15.22 12.76
CA GLY A 87 -3.27 -14.40 12.56
C GLY A 87 -1.99 -15.22 12.38
N ASN A 88 -2.11 -16.49 11.97
CA ASN A 88 -0.96 -17.38 11.75
C ASN A 88 -0.37 -17.13 10.35
N PHE A 89 0.29 -15.99 10.19
CA PHE A 89 0.94 -15.62 8.93
C PHE A 89 2.11 -16.53 8.55
N GLY A 90 2.80 -17.11 9.53
CA GLY A 90 3.82 -18.12 9.26
C GLY A 90 3.27 -19.24 8.38
N LYS A 91 2.11 -19.79 8.77
CA LYS A 91 1.40 -20.83 8.02
C LYS A 91 0.89 -20.35 6.65
N LEU A 92 0.41 -19.11 6.53
CA LEU A 92 -0.04 -18.56 5.25
C LEU A 92 1.10 -18.40 4.23
N LEU A 93 2.30 -18.10 4.73
CA LEU A 93 3.49 -17.85 3.92
C LEU A 93 4.30 -19.13 3.65
N GLU A 94 3.92 -20.27 4.23
CA GLU A 94 4.55 -21.57 3.97
C GLU A 94 4.46 -21.97 2.50
N GLY A 95 5.51 -22.65 2.03
CA GLY A 95 5.58 -23.20 0.68
C GLY A 95 5.98 -22.19 -0.41
N PRO A 96 6.10 -22.65 -1.66
CA PRO A 96 6.46 -21.80 -2.78
C PRO A 96 5.36 -20.75 -3.03
N HIS A 97 5.78 -19.54 -3.39
CA HIS A 97 4.90 -18.43 -3.81
C HIS A 97 3.81 -18.03 -2.79
N HIS A 98 3.92 -18.43 -1.52
CA HIS A 98 2.94 -18.09 -0.49
C HIS A 98 1.50 -18.49 -0.85
N ASN A 99 1.32 -19.72 -1.38
CA ASN A 99 0.03 -20.23 -1.85
C ASN A 99 -1.11 -20.11 -0.82
N GLY A 100 -0.82 -20.25 0.48
CA GLY A 100 -1.81 -20.07 1.53
C GLY A 100 -2.38 -18.65 1.58
N LEU A 101 -1.49 -17.65 1.51
CA LEU A 101 -1.88 -16.24 1.41
C LEU A 101 -2.63 -15.95 0.11
N LEU A 102 -2.13 -16.46 -1.04
CA LEU A 102 -2.78 -16.28 -2.33
C LEU A 102 -4.20 -16.86 -2.37
N HIS A 103 -4.41 -18.03 -1.77
CA HIS A 103 -5.73 -18.64 -1.66
C HIS A 103 -6.73 -17.73 -0.93
N VAL A 104 -6.32 -17.14 0.19
CA VAL A 104 -7.17 -16.22 0.96
C VAL A 104 -7.40 -14.90 0.21
N LEU A 105 -6.39 -14.39 -0.50
CA LEU A 105 -6.54 -13.22 -1.38
C LEU A 105 -7.57 -13.49 -2.49
N VAL A 106 -7.47 -14.62 -3.18
CA VAL A 106 -8.43 -15.00 -4.23
C VAL A 106 -9.84 -15.08 -3.68
N LEU A 107 -10.03 -15.74 -2.53
CA LEU A 107 -11.35 -15.85 -1.88
C LEU A 107 -11.98 -14.50 -1.54
N THR A 108 -11.18 -13.44 -1.36
CA THR A 108 -11.65 -12.13 -0.91
C THR A 108 -11.74 -11.08 -2.01
N HIS A 109 -11.18 -11.37 -3.20
CA HIS A 109 -11.04 -10.42 -4.30
C HIS A 109 -11.70 -10.89 -5.61
N THR A 110 -12.45 -12.00 -5.57
CA THR A 110 -13.16 -12.56 -6.74
C THR A 110 -14.66 -12.58 -6.54
N ASP A 111 -15.41 -12.86 -7.62
CA ASP A 111 -16.88 -12.87 -7.66
C ASP A 111 -17.54 -11.51 -7.34
N MET A 112 -16.90 -10.40 -7.72
CA MET A 112 -17.46 -9.05 -7.60
C MET A 112 -17.07 -8.17 -8.79
N THR A 113 -17.89 -7.16 -9.05
CA THR A 113 -17.59 -6.08 -10.00
C THR A 113 -16.48 -5.17 -9.47
N ILE A 114 -15.92 -4.35 -10.34
CA ILE A 114 -14.89 -3.36 -9.96
C ILE A 114 -15.49 -2.33 -9.01
N GLU A 115 -16.73 -1.92 -9.26
CA GLU A 115 -17.47 -0.96 -8.45
C GLU A 115 -17.72 -1.51 -7.04
N GLU A 116 -18.20 -2.75 -6.92
CA GLU A 116 -18.39 -3.41 -5.62
C GLU A 116 -17.08 -3.57 -4.85
N PHE A 117 -15.97 -3.82 -5.56
CA PHE A 117 -14.65 -3.89 -4.94
C PHE A 117 -14.22 -2.50 -4.42
N SER A 118 -14.37 -1.45 -5.23
CA SER A 118 -14.03 -0.07 -4.87
C SER A 118 -14.81 0.38 -3.64
N ASP A 119 -16.14 0.21 -3.64
CA ASP A 119 -17.02 0.57 -2.52
C ASP A 119 -16.62 -0.18 -1.23
N SER A 120 -16.23 -1.46 -1.37
CA SER A 120 -15.78 -2.30 -0.26
C SER A 120 -14.45 -1.80 0.34
N VAL A 121 -13.52 -1.35 -0.50
CA VAL A 121 -12.24 -0.76 -0.07
C VAL A 121 -12.46 0.60 0.59
N GLU A 122 -13.29 1.48 0.01
CA GLU A 122 -13.62 2.78 0.60
C GLU A 122 -14.24 2.62 1.98
N LYS A 123 -15.23 1.72 2.12
CA LYS A 123 -15.84 1.39 3.41
C LYS A 123 -14.81 0.88 4.41
N TRP A 124 -13.82 0.10 3.97
CA TRP A 124 -12.74 -0.36 4.84
C TRP A 124 -11.88 0.81 5.33
N PHE A 125 -11.46 1.71 4.43
CA PHE A 125 -10.69 2.91 4.80
C PHE A 125 -11.44 3.82 5.78
N ASP A 126 -12.76 3.96 5.63
CA ASP A 126 -13.60 4.81 6.51
C ASP A 126 -13.80 4.21 7.90
N SER A 127 -13.84 2.88 8.02
CA SER A 127 -14.21 2.19 9.25
C SER A 127 -13.03 1.56 10.00
N SER A 128 -11.86 1.44 9.38
CA SER A 128 -10.71 0.74 9.93
C SER A 128 -9.55 1.65 10.30
N GLN A 129 -8.79 1.22 11.30
CA GLN A 129 -7.59 1.93 11.75
C GLN A 129 -6.40 0.98 11.78
N HIS A 130 -5.21 1.51 11.47
CA HIS A 130 -3.98 0.75 11.53
C HIS A 130 -3.70 0.27 12.97
N PRO A 131 -3.43 -1.02 13.20
CA PRO A 131 -3.41 -1.60 14.55
C PRO A 131 -2.30 -1.05 15.44
N ARG A 132 -1.13 -0.73 14.87
CA ARG A 132 0.00 -0.09 15.59
C ARG A 132 -0.22 1.39 15.87
N PHE A 133 -0.55 2.19 14.85
CA PHE A 133 -0.58 3.65 14.94
C PHE A 133 -1.91 4.22 15.47
N LYS A 134 -2.98 3.43 15.49
CA LYS A 134 -4.33 3.85 15.93
C LYS A 134 -4.83 5.08 15.16
N ARG A 135 -4.60 5.08 13.85
CA ARG A 135 -5.02 6.12 12.89
C ARG A 135 -5.73 5.47 11.70
N PRO A 136 -6.65 6.19 11.02
CA PRO A 136 -7.19 5.74 9.74
C PRO A 136 -6.06 5.40 8.77
N PHE A 137 -6.20 4.34 7.97
CA PHE A 137 -5.16 3.92 7.01
C PHE A 137 -4.77 5.04 6.03
N SER A 138 -5.72 5.90 5.65
CA SER A 138 -5.49 7.08 4.80
C SER A 138 -4.52 8.12 5.38
N GLN A 139 -4.24 8.06 6.69
CA GLN A 139 -3.31 8.95 7.38
C GLN A 139 -1.96 8.28 7.69
N VAL A 140 -1.79 7.01 7.34
CA VAL A 140 -0.57 6.24 7.63
C VAL A 140 0.30 6.23 6.38
N THR A 141 0.91 7.37 6.08
CA THR A 141 1.80 7.58 4.94
C THR A 141 3.16 8.13 5.38
N TYR A 142 4.15 8.06 4.49
CA TYR A 142 5.44 8.71 4.71
C TYR A 142 5.39 10.16 4.19
N GLN A 143 5.28 11.12 5.11
CA GLN A 143 5.21 12.54 4.76
C GLN A 143 6.31 13.01 3.80
N PRO A 144 7.61 12.63 3.94
CA PRO A 144 8.64 13.00 2.96
C PRO A 144 8.30 12.51 1.55
N MET A 145 7.71 11.32 1.42
CA MET A 145 7.40 10.71 0.13
C MET A 145 6.18 11.36 -0.54
N GLN A 146 5.27 11.95 0.25
CA GLN A 146 4.18 12.77 -0.29
C GLN A 146 4.66 14.08 -0.91
N GLU A 147 5.83 14.58 -0.49
CA GLU A 147 6.41 15.84 -1.01
C GLU A 147 7.14 15.65 -2.35
N VAL A 148 7.34 14.40 -2.81
CA VAL A 148 7.98 14.08 -4.09
C VAL A 148 7.00 13.50 -5.14
N LEU A 149 5.72 13.34 -4.78
CA LEU A 149 4.63 13.02 -5.71
C LEU A 149 4.23 14.25 -6.54
#